data_AF-B5HJM0-F1
#
_entry.id   AF-B5HJM0-F1
#
_cell.length_a   1.000
_cell.length_b   1.000
_cell.length_c   1.000
_cell.angle_alpha   90.00
_cell.angle_beta   90.00
_cell.angle_gamma   90.00
#
_symmetry.space_group_name_H-M   'P 1'
#
loop_
_entity.id
_entity.type
_entity.pdbx_description
1 polymer ?
#
loop_
_entity_poly.entity_id
_entity_poly.type
_entity_poly.pdbx_seq_one_letter_code
_entity_poly.pdbx_strand_id
1 'polypeptide(L)'
;MTVVAMMWEARAAEGRGAELLEWARAQELAREPLRRETLRAGQDRVLVITWWATDDLRADLPELAEPAADLITRPVHRWRFESLG
;
A
#
# COMPACT_ATOMS: atom_id res chain seq x y z
N MET A 1 22.02 -6.15 -2.35
CA MET A 1 20.72 -5.95 -3.03
C MET A 1 19.78 -7.07 -2.64
N THR A 2 18.68 -6.71 -1.99
CA THR A 2 17.55 -7.58 -1.67
C THR A 2 16.28 -7.02 -2.31
N VAL A 3 15.19 -7.78 -2.33
CA VAL A 3 13.88 -7.29 -2.74
C VAL A 3 13.04 -7.05 -1.50
N VAL A 4 12.65 -5.80 -1.28
CA VAL A 4 11.75 -5.43 -0.18
C VAL A 4 10.33 -5.28 -0.70
N ALA A 5 9.39 -5.98 -0.07
CA ALA A 5 7.98 -5.77 -0.25
C ALA A 5 7.47 -4.73 0.77
N MET A 6 6.93 -3.62 0.27
CA MET A 6 6.30 -2.56 1.04
C MET A 6 4.79 -2.72 0.96
N MET A 7 4.15 -3.04 2.08
CA MET A 7 2.70 -3.16 2.22
C MET A 7 2.11 -1.90 2.82
N TRP A 8 1.03 -1.42 2.22
CA TRP A 8 0.13 -0.40 2.71
C TRP A 8 -1.27 -1.01 2.84
N GLU A 9 -1.96 -0.82 3.96
CA GLU A 9 -3.34 -1.26 4.17
C GLU A 9 -4.20 -0.15 4.75
N ALA A 10 -5.39 0.02 4.22
CA ALA A 10 -6.40 0.90 4.76
C ALA A 10 -7.76 0.21 4.82
N ARG A 11 -8.52 0.59 5.84
CA ARG A 11 -9.91 0.20 6.02
C ARG A 11 -10.82 1.40 5.75
N ALA A 12 -11.64 1.30 4.72
CA ALA A 12 -12.55 2.39 4.38
C ALA A 12 -13.61 2.60 5.48
N ALA A 13 -14.18 3.81 5.52
CA ALA A 13 -15.47 4.03 6.18
C ALA A 13 -16.54 3.12 5.56
N GLU A 14 -17.57 2.80 6.35
CA GLU A 14 -18.58 1.80 6.00
C GLU A 14 -19.20 2.08 4.62
N GLY A 15 -19.14 1.08 3.72
CA GLY A 15 -19.68 1.18 2.37
C GLY A 15 -18.82 1.94 1.36
N ARG A 16 -17.70 2.56 1.79
CA ARG A 16 -16.78 3.32 0.93
C ARG A 16 -15.62 2.48 0.38
N GLY A 17 -15.68 1.15 0.47
CA GLY A 17 -14.61 0.26 0.01
C GLY A 17 -14.29 0.40 -1.49
N ALA A 18 -15.29 0.67 -2.33
CA ALA A 18 -15.07 0.91 -3.75
C ALA A 18 -14.34 2.24 -4.01
N GLU A 19 -14.72 3.29 -3.30
CA GLU A 19 -14.08 4.60 -3.38
C GLU A 19 -12.62 4.55 -2.91
N LEU A 20 -12.35 3.84 -1.81
CA LEU A 20 -10.98 3.62 -1.35
C LEU A 20 -10.14 2.84 -2.36
N LEU A 21 -10.73 1.87 -3.07
CA LEU A 21 -10.00 1.16 -4.13
C LEU A 21 -9.61 2.12 -5.26
N GLU A 22 -10.57 2.90 -5.75
CA GLU A 22 -10.31 3.82 -6.86
C GLU A 22 -9.30 4.90 -6.46
N TRP A 23 -9.42 5.41 -5.24
CA TRP A 23 -8.40 6.29 -4.65
C TRP A 23 -7.02 5.62 -4.67
N ALA A 24 -6.91 4.37 -4.19
CA ALA A 24 -5.64 3.66 -4.11
C ALA A 24 -5.03 3.38 -5.49
N ARG A 25 -5.86 3.09 -6.50
CA ARG A 25 -5.43 2.89 -7.89
C ARG A 25 -4.92 4.18 -8.54
N ALA A 26 -5.51 5.32 -8.20
CA ALA A 26 -5.11 6.62 -8.70
C ALA A 26 -3.79 7.14 -8.09
N GLN A 27 -3.28 6.51 -7.02
CA GLN A 27 -2.03 6.95 -6.39
C GLN A 27 -0.81 6.60 -7.24
N GLU A 28 -0.11 7.63 -7.72
CA GLU A 28 1.20 7.51 -8.36
C GLU A 28 2.32 7.46 -7.32
N LEU A 29 3.35 6.68 -7.62
CA LEU A 29 4.56 6.58 -6.80
C LEU A 29 5.66 7.42 -7.44
N ALA A 30 6.54 8.00 -6.62
CA ALA A 30 7.65 8.84 -7.10
C ALA A 30 8.62 8.11 -8.06
N ARG A 31 8.60 6.77 -8.07
CA ARG A 31 9.28 5.92 -9.04
C ARG A 31 8.51 4.62 -9.21
N GLU A 32 8.74 3.91 -10.30
CA GLU A 32 8.09 2.64 -10.60
C GLU A 32 8.67 1.48 -9.76
N PRO A 33 7.84 0.67 -9.09
CA PRO A 33 8.29 -0.54 -8.41
C PRO A 33 8.51 -1.70 -9.40
N LEU A 34 9.24 -2.75 -8.97
CA LEU A 34 9.38 -3.99 -9.73
C LEU A 34 8.03 -4.67 -9.99
N ARG A 35 7.12 -4.53 -9.03
CA ARG A 35 5.76 -5.06 -9.07
C ARG A 35 4.90 -4.19 -8.16
N ARG A 36 3.66 -3.98 -8.56
CA ARG A 36 2.59 -3.42 -7.73
C ARG A 36 1.39 -4.34 -7.81
N GLU A 37 0.81 -4.65 -6.67
CA GLU A 37 -0.42 -5.42 -6.59
C GLU A 37 -1.41 -4.70 -5.69
N THR A 38 -2.70 -4.76 -6.05
CA THR A 38 -3.79 -4.16 -5.29
C THR A 38 -4.83 -5.23 -5.01
N LEU A 39 -5.12 -5.42 -3.73
CA LEU A 39 -5.94 -6.48 -3.19
C LEU A 39 -7.10 -5.88 -2.39
N ARG A 40 -8.23 -6.58 -2.38
CA ARG A 40 -9.33 -6.30 -1.46
C ARG A 40 -9.42 -7.39 -0.42
N ALA A 41 -9.84 -7.03 0.79
CA ALA A 41 -10.19 -7.96 1.85
C ALA A 41 -11.53 -7.58 2.48
N GLY A 42 -12.07 -8.46 3.32
CA GLY A 42 -13.32 -8.18 4.03
C GLY A 42 -13.27 -6.88 4.85
N GLN A 43 -14.45 -6.36 5.20
CA GLN A 43 -14.63 -5.11 5.96
C GLN A 43 -14.07 -3.86 5.24
N ASP A 44 -14.31 -3.75 3.92
CA ASP A 44 -13.91 -2.61 3.09
C ASP A 44 -12.40 -2.29 3.13
N ARG A 45 -11.58 -3.35 3.23
CA ARG A 45 -10.12 -3.19 3.24
C ARG A 45 -9.53 -3.20 1.85
N VAL A 46 -8.58 -2.32 1.64
CA VAL A 46 -7.71 -2.27 0.47
C VAL A 46 -6.27 -2.41 0.93
N LEU A 47 -5.54 -3.30 0.26
CA LEU A 47 -4.11 -3.51 0.48
C LEU A 47 -3.39 -3.22 -0.84
N VAL A 48 -2.35 -2.41 -0.79
CA VAL A 48 -1.41 -2.21 -1.89
C VAL A 48 -0.06 -2.71 -1.43
N ILE A 49 0.54 -3.60 -2.20
CA ILE A 49 1.89 -4.11 -1.94
C ILE A 49 2.77 -3.86 -3.16
N THR A 50 3.98 -3.36 -2.90
CA THR A 50 4.96 -2.98 -3.92
C THR A 50 6.30 -3.65 -3.65
N TRP A 51 7.02 -4.06 -4.69
CA TRP A 51 8.32 -4.71 -4.57
C TRP A 51 9.43 -3.83 -5.11
N TRP A 52 10.53 -3.73 -4.38
CA TRP A 52 11.63 -2.82 -4.67
C TRP A 52 12.97 -3.53 -4.57
N ALA A 53 13.80 -3.43 -5.60
CA ALA A 53 15.22 -3.71 -5.46
C ALA A 53 15.88 -2.59 -4.64
N THR A 54 16.56 -2.95 -3.55
CA THR A 54 17.23 -1.99 -2.66
C THR A 54 18.39 -2.66 -1.93
N ASP A 55 19.23 -1.88 -1.26
CA ASP A 55 20.39 -2.38 -0.54
C ASP A 55 20.05 -2.90 0.85
N ASP A 56 19.00 -2.37 1.50
CA ASP A 56 18.59 -2.76 2.84
C ASP A 56 17.08 -2.60 3.13
N LEU A 57 16.60 -3.27 4.19
CA LEU A 57 15.19 -3.31 4.60
C LEU A 57 14.64 -1.96 5.11
N ARG A 58 15.51 -1.04 5.52
CA ARG A 58 15.17 0.30 6.05
C ARG A 58 15.35 1.40 5.02
N ALA A 59 15.66 1.06 3.77
CA ALA A 59 15.75 2.01 2.69
C ALA A 59 14.48 2.88 2.59
N ASP A 60 14.67 4.12 2.17
CA ASP A 60 13.57 5.03 1.90
C ASP A 60 12.89 4.62 0.59
N LEU A 61 11.68 4.07 0.71
CA LEU A 61 10.91 3.50 -0.39
C LEU A 61 9.65 4.35 -0.59
N PRO A 62 9.25 4.63 -1.84
CA PRO A 62 7.98 5.31 -2.09
C PRO A 62 6.81 4.54 -1.48
N GLU A 63 5.93 5.28 -0.80
CA GLU A 63 4.73 4.76 -0.15
C GLU A 63 3.49 5.49 -0.67
N LEU A 64 2.33 4.85 -0.55
CA LEU A 64 1.07 5.54 -0.76
C LEU A 64 0.83 6.52 0.40
N ALA A 65 0.26 7.67 0.06
CA ALA A 65 -0.14 8.68 1.04
C ALA A 65 -1.22 8.17 2.00
N GLU A 66 -1.57 8.97 3.00
CA GLU A 66 -2.78 8.73 3.78
C GLU A 66 -3.99 9.32 3.04
N PRO A 67 -5.09 8.57 2.87
CA PRO A 67 -6.33 9.11 2.35
C PRO A 67 -6.92 10.16 3.30
N ALA A 68 -7.89 10.92 2.80
CA ALA A 68 -8.66 11.82 3.66
C ALA A 68 -9.31 11.05 4.82
N ALA A 69 -9.33 11.67 6.01
CA ALA A 69 -9.75 11.01 7.24
C ALA A 69 -11.22 10.54 7.24
N ASP A 70 -12.06 11.10 6.38
CA ASP A 70 -13.46 10.70 6.20
C ASP A 70 -13.60 9.44 5.31
N LEU A 71 -12.58 9.12 4.51
CA LEU A 71 -12.58 7.93 3.64
C LEU A 71 -12.18 6.66 4.39
N ILE A 72 -11.46 6.78 5.51
CA ILE A 72 -10.93 5.66 6.29
C ILE A 72 -11.42 5.68 7.74
N THR A 73 -11.42 4.52 8.39
CA THR A 73 -11.87 4.40 9.80
C THR A 73 -10.74 4.55 10.82
N ARG A 74 -9.48 4.50 10.36
CA ARG A 74 -8.26 4.53 11.17
C ARG A 74 -7.06 4.89 10.28
N PRO A 75 -5.92 5.30 10.86
CA PRO A 75 -4.68 5.46 10.13
C PRO A 75 -4.27 4.19 9.37
N VAL A 76 -3.58 4.37 8.25
CA VAL A 76 -3.15 3.26 7.40
C VAL A 76 -2.03 2.44 8.07
N HIS A 77 -2.00 1.14 7.81
CA HIS A 77 -0.91 0.29 8.27
C HIS A 77 0.18 0.16 7.22
N ARG A 78 1.44 0.14 7.66
CA ARG A 78 2.64 0.05 6.80
C ARG A 78 3.61 -0.99 7.31
N TRP A 79 3.98 -1.93 6.46
CA TRP A 79 4.88 -3.02 6.82
C TRP A 79 5.90 -3.24 5.71
N ARG A 80 7.14 -3.53 6.09
CA ARG A 80 8.22 -3.89 5.18
C ARG A 80 8.56 -5.36 5.39
N PHE A 81 8.77 -6.08 4.29
CA PHE A 81 9.14 -7.49 4.30
C PHE A 81 10.32 -7.70 3.37
N GLU A 82 11.26 -8.55 3.77
CA GLU A 82 12.22 -9.10 2.83
C GLU A 82 11.55 -10.22 2.01
N SER A 83 11.67 -10.15 0.69
CA SER A 83 11.14 -11.16 -0.23
C SER A 83 12.16 -12.28 -0.40
N LEU A 84 11.80 -13.50 -0.01
CA LEU A 84 12.73 -14.65 0.06
C LEU A 84 12.58 -15.66 -1.10
N GLY A 85 11.67 -15.40 -2.06
CA GLY A 85 11.41 -16.27 -3.21
C GLY A 85 9.96 -16.24 -3.65
#